data_AF-X1G1P7-F1
#
_entry.id   AF-X1G1P7-F1
#
_cell.length_a   1.000
_cell.length_b   1.000
_cell.length_c   1.000
_cell.angle_alpha   90.00
_cell.angle_beta   90.00
_cell.angle_gamma   90.00
#
_symmetry.space_group_name_H-M   'P 1'
#
loop_
_entity.id
_entity.type
_entity.pdbx_description
1 polymer ?
#
loop_
_entity_poly.entity_id
_entity_poly.type
_entity_poly.pdbx_seq_one_letter_code
_entity_poly.pdbx_strand_id
1 'polypeptide(L)'
;MAKKRKNEKFDISESQMISALMEYSTDSIYFKDLKSRFVLINKALVKRFGMKDSDEAVGKTDFDFFTEEHAREAYDIEQKIIKTGIPVIDIEEKETWHEKGDRWVSTIKMPFYDKKGKILGTFGISRDITDKKMVENKLEKEMSFISALMKRIPDSIYF
;
A
#
# COMPACT_ATOMS: atom_id res chain seq x y z
N MET A 1 -48.78 5.81 -15.74
CA MET A 1 -47.98 5.78 -14.50
C MET A 1 -46.51 5.56 -14.85
N ALA A 2 -45.75 6.65 -15.02
CA ALA A 2 -44.30 6.61 -15.28
C ALA A 2 -43.58 7.10 -14.02
N LYS A 3 -42.92 6.18 -13.33
CA LYS A 3 -42.20 6.43 -12.07
C LYS A 3 -40.94 7.25 -12.40
N LYS A 4 -41.02 8.58 -12.25
CA LYS A 4 -39.86 9.49 -12.24
C LYS A 4 -38.93 9.07 -11.09
N ARG A 5 -37.94 8.22 -11.37
CA ARG A 5 -36.71 8.13 -10.57
C ARG A 5 -35.91 9.39 -10.90
N LYS A 6 -36.21 10.50 -10.21
CA LYS A 6 -35.38 11.70 -10.21
C LYS A 6 -34.15 11.36 -9.36
N ASN A 7 -32.96 11.48 -9.96
CA ASN A 7 -31.67 11.39 -9.30
C ASN A 7 -31.67 12.19 -7.99
N GLU A 8 -31.66 11.49 -6.86
CA GLU A 8 -31.23 12.07 -5.58
C GLU A 8 -29.74 12.36 -5.74
N LYS A 9 -29.40 13.65 -5.88
CA LYS A 9 -28.00 14.07 -5.77
C LYS A 9 -27.56 13.79 -4.34
N PHE A 10 -26.53 12.94 -4.21
CA PHE A 10 -25.85 12.70 -2.95
C PHE A 10 -25.19 14.01 -2.50
N ASP A 11 -25.75 14.67 -1.48
CA ASP A 11 -25.22 15.92 -0.92
C ASP A 11 -24.14 15.58 0.12
N ILE A 12 -22.96 15.20 -0.36
CA ILE A 12 -21.79 14.86 0.46
C ILE A 12 -20.62 15.74 0.05
N SER A 13 -20.00 16.39 1.03
CA SER A 13 -18.78 17.18 0.83
C SER A 13 -17.55 16.30 0.61
N GLU A 14 -16.55 16.81 -0.11
CA GLU A 14 -15.26 16.13 -0.31
C GLU A 14 -14.61 15.75 1.03
N SER A 15 -14.74 16.60 2.05
CA SER A 15 -14.23 16.35 3.40
C SER A 15 -14.87 15.12 4.04
N GLN A 16 -16.19 14.94 3.88
CA GLN A 16 -16.89 13.74 4.37
C GLN A 16 -16.45 12.48 3.63
N MET A 17 -16.21 12.57 2.31
CA MET A 17 -15.71 11.44 1.52
C MET A 17 -14.29 11.03 1.95
N ILE A 18 -13.40 12.01 2.13
CA ILE A 18 -12.03 11.77 2.60
C ILE A 18 -12.06 11.17 4.00
N SER A 19 -12.87 11.72 4.91
CA SER A 19 -13.01 11.19 6.27
C SER A 19 -13.47 9.73 6.26
N ALA A 20 -14.42 9.37 5.40
CA ALA A 20 -14.87 7.99 5.26
C ALA A 20 -13.76 7.06 4.74
N LEU A 21 -12.97 7.50 3.75
CA LEU A 21 -11.82 6.74 3.25
C LEU A 21 -10.75 6.54 4.35
N MET A 22 -10.46 7.59 5.11
CA MET A 22 -9.46 7.55 6.19
C MET A 22 -9.92 6.70 7.39
N GLU A 23 -11.23 6.59 7.61
CA GLU A 23 -11.80 5.83 8.72
C GLU A 23 -11.97 4.34 8.40
N TYR A 24 -12.45 4.00 7.19
CA TYR A 24 -12.92 2.65 6.86
C TYR A 24 -12.06 1.88 5.85
N SER A 25 -11.10 2.53 5.17
CA SER A 25 -10.20 1.79 4.27
C SER A 25 -9.39 0.75 5.04
N THR A 26 -9.33 -0.46 4.51
CA THR A 26 -8.47 -1.54 5.02
C THR A 26 -7.02 -1.38 4.56
N ASP A 27 -6.82 -0.75 3.41
CA ASP A 27 -5.48 -0.42 2.90
C ASP A 27 -4.90 0.73 3.72
N SER A 28 -3.59 0.72 3.93
CA SER A 28 -2.90 1.79 4.64
C SER A 28 -2.75 2.99 3.73
N ILE A 29 -3.26 4.15 4.16
CA ILE A 29 -3.19 5.42 3.44
C ILE A 29 -2.39 6.39 4.28
N TYR A 30 -1.42 7.06 3.67
CA TYR A 30 -0.55 8.02 4.34
C TYR A 30 -0.22 9.22 3.44
N PHE A 31 0.04 10.35 4.09
CA PHE A 31 0.55 11.58 3.51
C PHE A 31 1.82 11.97 4.23
N LYS A 32 2.84 12.39 3.49
CA LYS A 32 4.13 12.83 4.00
C LYS A 32 4.53 14.18 3.44
N ASP A 33 5.32 14.92 4.20
CA ASP A 33 5.88 16.20 3.77
C ASP A 33 7.13 16.03 2.89
N LEU A 34 7.72 17.16 2.47
CA LEU A 34 8.94 17.18 1.65
C LEU A 34 10.16 16.50 2.30
N LYS A 35 10.13 16.26 3.61
CA LYS A 35 11.19 15.58 4.35
C LYS A 35 10.84 14.12 4.65
N SER A 36 9.83 13.56 3.97
CA SER A 36 9.34 12.20 4.19
C SER A 36 8.83 11.97 5.62
N ARG A 37 8.29 13.01 6.27
CA ARG A 37 7.68 12.89 7.60
C ARG A 37 6.17 12.75 7.46
N PHE A 38 5.56 11.85 8.22
CA PHE A 38 4.12 11.68 8.22
C PHE A 38 3.40 12.98 8.61
N VAL A 39 2.39 13.34 7.82
CA VAL A 39 1.49 14.47 8.03
C VAL A 39 0.12 13.97 8.43
N LEU A 40 -0.32 12.87 7.83
CA LEU A 40 -1.61 12.24 8.10
C LEU A 40 -1.55 10.77 7.73
N ILE A 41 -2.20 9.93 8.53
CA ILE A 41 -2.34 8.50 8.26
C ILE A 41 -3.78 8.06 8.55
N ASN A 42 -4.23 6.99 7.89
CA ASN A 42 -5.56 6.44 8.12
C ASN A 42 -5.62 5.49 9.31
N LYS A 43 -6.85 5.13 9.71
CA LYS A 43 -7.10 4.25 10.86
C LYS A 43 -6.46 2.86 10.72
N ALA A 44 -6.34 2.34 9.49
CA ALA A 44 -5.65 1.07 9.26
C ALA A 44 -4.17 1.15 9.62
N LEU A 45 -3.48 2.23 9.22
CA LEU A 45 -2.07 2.42 9.52
C LEU A 45 -1.81 2.77 11.00
N VAL A 46 -2.70 3.54 11.64
CA VAL A 46 -2.66 3.77 13.10
C VAL A 46 -2.63 2.45 13.87
N LYS A 47 -3.58 1.56 13.54
CA LYS A 47 -3.66 0.21 14.14
C LYS A 47 -2.42 -0.62 13.82
N ARG A 48 -1.90 -0.56 12.59
CA ARG A 48 -0.71 -1.30 12.17
C ARG A 48 0.53 -0.89 12.96
N PHE A 49 0.69 0.40 13.23
CA PHE A 49 1.80 0.93 14.02
C PHE A 49 1.58 0.85 15.54
N GLY A 50 0.44 0.32 16.00
CA GLY A 50 0.15 0.20 17.43
C GLY A 50 -0.05 1.54 18.14
N MET A 51 -0.40 2.60 17.40
CA MET A 51 -0.62 3.94 17.95
C MET A 51 -2.08 4.12 18.40
N LYS A 52 -2.32 5.11 19.27
CA LYS A 52 -3.67 5.43 19.75
C LYS A 52 -4.49 6.20 18.71
N ASP A 53 -3.85 7.12 18.01
CA ASP A 53 -4.44 7.98 17.00
C ASP A 53 -3.44 8.37 15.90
N SER A 54 -3.90 9.13 14.91
CA SER A 54 -3.07 9.59 13.79
C SER A 54 -2.04 10.66 14.17
N ASP A 55 -2.28 11.40 15.25
CA ASP A 55 -1.45 12.54 15.62
C ASP A 55 -0.09 12.07 16.17
N GLU A 56 -0.04 10.89 16.78
CA GLU A 56 1.21 10.25 17.21
C GLU A 56 2.17 9.94 16.05
N ALA A 57 1.69 9.87 14.80
CA ALA A 57 2.55 9.70 13.63
C ALA A 57 3.16 11.02 13.13
N VAL A 58 2.54 12.17 13.43
CA VAL A 58 2.90 13.45 12.82
C VAL A 58 4.35 13.80 13.13
N GLY A 59 5.13 14.04 12.08
CA GLY A 59 6.56 14.38 12.18
C GLY A 59 7.52 13.20 12.27
N LYS A 60 7.02 11.98 12.52
CA LYS A 60 7.82 10.74 12.45
C LYS A 60 8.07 10.32 11.00
N THR A 61 8.98 9.38 10.83
CA THR A 61 9.44 8.84 9.55
C THR A 61 9.29 7.33 9.50
N ASP A 62 9.49 6.70 8.34
CA ASP A 62 9.48 5.24 8.24
C ASP A 62 10.54 4.58 9.12
N PHE A 63 11.65 5.28 9.40
CA PHE A 63 12.73 4.80 10.28
C PHE A 63 12.27 4.58 11.73
N ASP A 64 11.16 5.21 12.14
CA ASP A 64 10.60 5.04 13.48
C ASP A 64 9.75 3.76 13.61
N PHE A 65 9.37 3.13 12.49
CA PHE A 65 8.39 2.04 12.46
C PHE A 65 8.86 0.78 11.71
N PHE A 66 9.82 0.91 10.81
CA PHE A 66 10.30 -0.17 9.96
C PHE A 66 11.80 -0.41 10.12
N THR A 67 12.29 -1.49 9.52
CA THR A 67 13.73 -1.77 9.43
C THR A 67 14.43 -0.66 8.64
N GLU A 68 15.70 -0.42 8.95
CA GLU A 68 16.48 0.62 8.26
C GLU A 68 16.55 0.39 6.75
N GLU A 69 16.64 -0.88 6.31
CA GLU A 69 16.65 -1.27 4.90
C GLU A 69 15.38 -0.78 4.19
N HIS A 70 14.20 -1.15 4.69
CA HIS A 70 12.93 -0.75 4.10
C HIS A 70 12.73 0.77 4.18
N ALA A 71 13.00 1.36 5.35
CA ALA A 71 12.83 2.81 5.55
C ALA A 71 13.75 3.63 4.62
N ARG A 72 14.98 3.17 4.38
CA ARG A 72 15.91 3.81 3.44
C ARG A 72 15.40 3.75 2.01
N GLU A 73 14.97 2.57 1.55
CA GLU A 73 14.43 2.40 0.20
C GLU A 73 13.20 3.27 -0.02
N ALA A 74 12.26 3.27 0.94
CA ALA A 74 11.08 4.12 0.90
C ALA A 74 11.44 5.60 0.83
N TYR A 75 12.39 6.05 1.65
CA TYR A 75 12.88 7.43 1.65
C TYR A 75 13.46 7.82 0.29
N ASP A 76 14.33 7.00 -0.30
CA ASP A 76 14.98 7.31 -1.58
C ASP A 76 13.98 7.40 -2.73
N ILE A 77 12.98 6.51 -2.75
CA ILE A 77 11.87 6.55 -3.70
C ILE A 77 11.07 7.85 -3.53
N GLU A 78 10.68 8.20 -2.31
CA GLU A 78 9.91 9.41 -2.03
C GLU A 78 10.68 10.68 -2.41
N GLN A 79 11.97 10.75 -2.08
CA GLN A 79 12.81 11.88 -2.47
C GLN A 79 12.97 11.99 -3.99
N LYS A 80 13.00 10.86 -4.71
CA LYS A 80 12.97 10.86 -6.18
C LYS A 80 11.65 11.35 -6.73
N ILE A 81 10.51 10.94 -6.15
CA ILE A 81 9.17 11.45 -6.51
C ILE A 81 9.11 12.96 -6.29
N ILE A 82 9.57 13.45 -5.14
CA ILE A 82 9.57 14.89 -4.82
C ILE A 82 10.39 15.70 -5.82
N LYS A 83 11.55 15.18 -6.27
CA LYS A 83 12.41 15.86 -7.24
C LYS A 83 11.88 15.83 -8.67
N THR A 84 11.26 14.72 -9.07
CA THR A 84 10.91 14.46 -10.48
C THR A 84 9.42 14.64 -10.78
N GLY A 85 8.56 14.57 -9.77
CA GLY A 85 7.10 14.46 -9.93
C GLY A 85 6.64 13.15 -10.54
N ILE A 86 7.54 12.17 -10.77
CA ILE A 86 7.19 10.90 -11.40
C ILE A 86 6.71 9.95 -10.31
N PRO A 87 5.45 9.46 -10.38
CA PRO A 87 4.92 8.50 -9.42
C PRO A 87 5.57 7.12 -9.57
N VAL A 88 5.45 6.31 -8.53
CA VAL A 88 5.79 4.88 -8.60
C VAL A 88 4.56 4.07 -8.21
N ILE A 89 4.26 3.07 -9.04
CA ILE A 89 3.06 2.24 -8.93
C ILE A 89 3.47 0.76 -8.84
N ASP A 90 2.63 -0.03 -8.16
CA ASP A 90 2.75 -1.49 -8.03
C ASP A 90 4.12 -1.97 -7.54
N ILE A 91 4.70 -1.27 -6.56
CA ILE A 91 5.91 -1.75 -5.88
C ILE A 91 5.48 -2.84 -4.89
N GLU A 92 6.02 -4.04 -5.03
CA GLU A 92 5.87 -5.08 -4.02
C GLU A 92 7.03 -4.99 -3.04
N GLU A 93 6.72 -4.56 -1.82
CA GLU A 93 7.67 -4.36 -0.74
C GLU A 93 7.48 -5.48 0.29
N LYS A 94 8.59 -5.94 0.88
CA LYS A 94 8.55 -6.86 2.02
C LYS A 94 8.79 -6.04 3.29
N GLU A 95 7.76 -5.93 4.12
CA GLU A 95 7.81 -5.21 5.39
C GLU A 95 7.85 -6.20 6.55
N THR A 96 8.68 -5.96 7.56
CA THR A 96 8.65 -6.72 8.81
C THR A 96 7.79 -5.97 9.82
N TRP A 97 6.62 -6.51 10.14
CA TRP A 97 5.72 -5.91 11.13
C TRP A 97 5.95 -6.52 12.50
N HIS A 98 6.11 -5.67 13.53
CA HIS A 98 6.49 -6.08 14.89
C HIS A 98 5.73 -7.30 15.42
N GLU A 99 4.40 -7.36 15.24
CA GLU A 99 3.58 -8.47 15.79
C GLU A 99 3.19 -9.53 14.77
N LYS A 100 3.26 -9.22 13.46
CA LYS A 100 2.70 -10.07 12.39
C LYS A 100 3.76 -10.76 11.53
N GLY A 101 5.04 -10.51 11.82
CA GLY A 101 6.17 -11.01 11.06
C GLY A 101 6.28 -10.35 9.70
N ASP A 102 6.96 -11.03 8.79
CA ASP A 102 7.14 -10.56 7.41
C ASP A 102 5.83 -10.55 6.64
N ARG A 103 5.55 -9.43 5.99
CA ARG A 103 4.38 -9.18 5.16
C ARG A 103 4.80 -8.68 3.79
N TRP A 104 3.99 -9.01 2.79
CA TRP A 104 4.13 -8.48 1.44
C TRP A 104 3.07 -7.41 1.23
N VAL A 105 3.51 -6.28 0.69
CA VAL A 105 2.66 -5.09 0.54
C VAL A 105 2.83 -4.56 -0.88
N SER A 106 1.70 -4.32 -1.54
CA SER A 106 1.68 -3.65 -2.84
C SER A 106 1.41 -2.17 -2.59
N THR A 107 2.37 -1.33 -2.97
CA THR A 107 2.35 0.10 -2.67
C THR A 107 2.33 0.94 -3.93
N ILE A 108 1.48 1.99 -3.92
CA ILE A 108 1.58 3.13 -4.82
C ILE A 108 2.11 4.34 -4.03
N LYS A 109 3.01 5.11 -4.64
CA LYS A 109 3.56 6.36 -4.08
C LYS A 109 3.45 7.46 -5.13
N MET A 110 2.73 8.53 -4.78
CA MET A 110 2.34 9.59 -5.69
C MET A 110 2.82 10.95 -5.16
N PRO A 111 3.14 11.92 -6.04
CA PRO A 111 3.38 13.29 -5.63
C PRO A 111 2.09 13.92 -5.08
N PHE A 112 2.21 14.67 -3.99
CA PHE A 112 1.11 15.45 -3.42
C PHE A 112 1.32 16.93 -3.74
N TYR A 113 0.36 17.56 -4.42
CA TYR A 113 0.48 18.94 -4.92
C TYR A 113 -0.38 19.93 -4.12
N ASP A 114 0.09 21.17 -4.00
CA ASP A 114 -0.73 22.31 -3.59
C ASP A 114 -1.63 22.81 -4.73
N LYS A 115 -2.49 23.78 -4.41
CA LYS A 115 -3.38 24.43 -5.40
C LYS A 115 -2.64 25.18 -6.51
N LYS A 116 -1.34 25.43 -6.36
CA LYS A 116 -0.48 26.12 -7.33
C LYS A 116 0.35 25.14 -8.17
N GLY A 117 0.16 23.83 -8.00
CA GLY A 117 0.89 22.79 -8.73
C GLY A 117 2.30 22.53 -8.19
N LYS A 118 2.64 23.04 -6.99
CA LYS A 118 3.91 22.74 -6.33
C LYS A 118 3.77 21.48 -5.48
N ILE A 119 4.76 20.58 -5.54
CA ILE A 119 4.80 19.40 -4.67
C ILE A 119 4.92 19.86 -3.21
N LEU A 120 3.98 19.43 -2.37
CA LEU A 120 3.97 19.57 -0.90
C LEU A 120 4.61 18.37 -0.20
N GLY A 121 4.72 17.24 -0.90
CA GLY A 121 5.29 16.00 -0.40
C GLY A 121 4.79 14.81 -1.21
N THR A 122 4.53 13.69 -0.55
CA THR A 122 4.04 12.47 -1.18
C THR A 122 2.81 11.95 -0.45
N PHE A 123 2.04 11.11 -1.14
CA PHE A 123 1.05 10.27 -0.50
C PHE A 123 1.14 8.87 -1.07
N GLY A 124 0.70 7.88 -0.31
CA GLY A 124 0.73 6.50 -0.75
C GLY A 124 -0.40 5.67 -0.20
N ILE A 125 -0.63 4.56 -0.88
CA ILE A 125 -1.58 3.52 -0.48
C ILE A 125 -0.84 2.19 -0.53
N SER A 126 -0.85 1.47 0.58
CA SER A 126 -0.18 0.17 0.72
C SER A 126 -1.19 -0.90 1.12
N ARG A 127 -1.36 -1.89 0.24
CA ARG A 127 -2.25 -3.04 0.43
C ARG A 127 -1.47 -4.27 0.84
N ASP A 128 -1.89 -4.92 1.92
CA ASP A 128 -1.36 -6.23 2.30
C ASP A 128 -1.75 -7.27 1.23
N ILE A 129 -0.76 -7.85 0.56
CA ILE A 129 -0.90 -8.90 -0.45
C ILE A 129 -0.30 -10.22 0.04
N THR A 130 -0.04 -10.36 1.35
CA THR A 130 0.60 -11.55 1.93
C THR A 130 -0.18 -12.81 1.57
N ASP A 131 -1.50 -12.80 1.72
CA ASP A 131 -2.34 -13.97 1.40
C ASP A 131 -2.25 -14.35 -0.08
N LYS A 132 -2.24 -13.36 -0.97
CA LYS A 132 -2.04 -13.55 -2.41
C LYS A 132 -0.68 -14.21 -2.67
N LYS A 133 0.40 -13.68 -2.08
CA LYS A 133 1.75 -14.23 -2.21
C LYS A 133 1.88 -15.64 -1.65
N MET A 134 1.20 -15.96 -0.55
CA MET A 134 1.21 -17.32 0.00
C MET A 134 0.56 -18.32 -0.96
N VAL A 135 -0.56 -17.94 -1.58
CA VAL A 135 -1.25 -18.79 -2.57
C VAL A 135 -0.39 -18.96 -3.83
N GLU A 136 0.20 -17.89 -4.35
CA GLU A 136 1.10 -17.93 -5.52
C GLU A 136 2.30 -18.85 -5.26
N ASN A 137 2.99 -18.66 -4.14
CA ASN A 137 4.14 -19.49 -3.76
C ASN A 137 3.78 -20.96 -3.58
N LYS A 138 2.57 -21.27 -3.06
CA LYS A 138 2.11 -22.65 -2.94
C LYS A 138 1.89 -23.27 -4.31
N LEU A 139 1.24 -22.54 -5.22
CA LEU A 139 0.97 -23.00 -6.58
C LEU A 139 2.27 -23.23 -7.36
N GLU A 140 3.24 -22.33 -7.25
CA GLU A 140 4.56 -22.47 -7.88
C GLU A 140 5.33 -23.70 -7.36
N LYS A 141 5.26 -23.97 -6.06
CA LYS A 141 5.89 -25.17 -5.47
C LYS A 141 5.22 -26.45 -5.98
N GLU A 142 3.89 -26.49 -6.04
CA GLU A 142 3.15 -27.63 -6.58
C GLU A 142 3.48 -27.87 -8.06
N MET A 143 3.50 -26.81 -8.88
CA MET A 143 3.87 -26.91 -10.30
C MET A 143 5.32 -27.34 -10.51
N SER A 144 6.25 -26.81 -9.71
CA SER A 144 7.67 -27.20 -9.74
C SER A 144 7.84 -28.67 -9.35
N PHE A 145 7.09 -29.14 -8.34
CA PHE A 145 7.09 -30.53 -7.91
C PHE A 145 6.53 -31.47 -8.97
N ILE A 146 5.38 -31.14 -9.58
CA ILE A 146 4.79 -31.91 -10.69
C ILE A 146 5.77 -31.95 -11.88
N SER A 147 6.36 -30.82 -12.26
CA SER A 147 7.35 -30.76 -13.35
C SER A 147 8.56 -31.63 -13.07
N ALA A 148 9.06 -31.64 -11.83
CA ALA A 148 10.17 -32.48 -11.42
C ALA A 148 9.83 -33.98 -11.46
N LEU A 149 8.60 -34.35 -11.09
CA LEU A 149 8.10 -35.73 -11.21
C LEU A 149 7.98 -36.15 -12.68
N MET A 150 7.35 -35.34 -13.52
CA MET A 150 7.22 -35.63 -14.96
C MET A 150 8.56 -35.82 -15.65
N LYS A 151 9.59 -35.04 -15.28
CA LYS A 151 10.96 -35.21 -15.82
C LYS A 151 11.66 -36.49 -15.37
N ARG A 152 11.21 -37.10 -14.27
CA ARG A 152 11.81 -38.32 -13.69
C ARG A 152 11.05 -39.60 -14.07
N ILE A 153 9.90 -39.50 -14.72
CA ILE A 153 9.21 -40.67 -15.29
C ILE A 153 9.94 -41.03 -16.60
N PRO A 154 10.59 -42.21 -16.70
CA PRO A 154 11.05 -42.71 -17.98
C PRO A 154 9.84 -43.11 -18.81
N ASP A 155 9.85 -42.63 -20.05
CA ASP A 155 8.96 -42.94 -21.16
C ASP A 155 7.53 -42.36 -21.20
N SER A 156 7.29 -41.81 -22.38
CA SER A 156 6.09 -41.25 -22.96
C SER A 156 4.85 -42.10 -22.73
N ILE A 157 3.85 -41.53 -22.06
CA ILE A 157 2.47 -42.00 -22.15
C ILE A 157 1.87 -41.38 -23.41
N TYR A 158 1.95 -42.11 -24.52
CA TYR A 158 1.08 -41.89 -25.67
C TYR A 158 -0.30 -42.47 -25.33
N PHE A 159 -1.33 -41.62 -25.40
CA PHE A 159 -2.70 -42.05 -25.66
C PHE A 159 -3.13 -41.45 -27.00
#